data_AF-A0A3D3B7H5-F1
#
_entry.id   AF-A0A3D3B7H5-F1
#
_cell.length_a   1.000
_cell.length_b   1.000
_cell.length_c   1.000
_cell.angle_alpha   90.00
_cell.angle_beta   90.00
_cell.angle_gamma   90.00
#
_symmetry.space_group_name_H-M   'P 1'
#
loop_
_entity.id
_entity.type
_entity.pdbx_description
1 polymer ?
#
loop_
_entity_poly.entity_id
_entity_poly.type
_entity_poly.pdbx_seq_one_letter_code
_entity_poly.pdbx_strand_id
1 'polypeptide(L)'
;MDISRAEQRILHLLAQGGRIELTRDENRKIEKIQLFTREGWVFSGLDVIAFRKLKQKKAIKSSGGHPYRITERGLVLVRSQPDNR
;
A
#
# COMPACT_ATOMS: atom_id res chain seq x y z
N MET A 1 6.87 -3.43 -17.21
CA MET A 1 6.62 -3.38 -15.75
C MET A 1 5.24 -2.80 -15.56
N ASP A 2 4.29 -3.67 -15.24
CA ASP A 2 2.88 -3.31 -15.23
C ASP A 2 2.41 -3.10 -13.79
N ILE A 3 1.90 -1.89 -13.57
CA ILE A 3 1.17 -1.51 -12.37
C ILE A 3 -0.27 -1.31 -12.81
N SER A 4 -1.16 -2.07 -12.18
CA SER A 4 -2.60 -1.93 -12.38
C SER A 4 -3.10 -0.59 -11.84
N ARG A 5 -4.28 -0.15 -12.30
CA ARG A 5 -4.93 1.07 -11.78
C ARG A 5 -5.17 1.01 -10.27
N ALA A 6 -5.50 -0.17 -9.73
CA ALA A 6 -5.71 -0.37 -8.30
C ALA A 6 -4.39 -0.21 -7.51
N GLU A 7 -3.31 -0.86 -7.96
CA GLU A 7 -1.98 -0.69 -7.37
C GLU A 7 -1.51 0.77 -7.43
N GLN A 8 -1.77 1.46 -8.55
CA GLN A 8 -1.46 2.88 -8.73
C GLN A 8 -2.18 3.74 -7.69
N ARG A 9 -3.50 3.53 -7.50
CA ARG A 9 -4.30 4.26 -6.50
C ARG A 9 -3.80 4.03 -5.08
N ILE A 10 -3.43 2.80 -4.74
CA ILE A 10 -2.84 2.48 -3.43
C ILE A 10 -1.52 3.25 -3.24
N LEU A 11 -0.64 3.27 -4.25
CA LEU A 11 0.62 4.00 -4.16
C LEU A 11 0.43 5.50 -4.02
N HIS A 12 -0.58 6.10 -4.66
CA HIS A 12 -0.92 7.51 -4.43
C HIS A 12 -1.32 7.80 -2.99
N LEU A 13 -2.23 7.00 -2.43
CA LEU A 13 -2.68 7.17 -1.04
C LEU A 13 -1.51 7.04 -0.06
N LEU A 14 -0.59 6.10 -0.31
CA LEU A 14 0.63 5.95 0.49
C LEU A 14 1.59 7.14 0.32
N ALA A 15 1.78 7.63 -0.91
CA ALA A 15 2.62 8.80 -1.20
C ALA A 15 2.10 10.07 -0.52
N GLN A 16 0.79 10.20 -0.34
CA GLN A 16 0.14 11.31 0.38
C GLN A 16 0.26 11.20 1.90
N GLY A 17 0.93 10.16 2.43
CA GLY A 17 1.13 9.95 3.86
C GLY A 17 0.31 8.80 4.45
N GLY A 18 -0.32 7.97 3.61
CA GLY A 18 -1.01 6.77 4.04
C GLY A 18 -0.08 5.67 4.56
N ARG A 19 -0.68 4.68 5.22
CA ARG A 19 0.03 3.52 5.79
C ARG A 19 -0.82 2.27 5.68
N ILE A 20 -0.18 1.11 5.52
CA ILE A 20 -0.85 -0.18 5.54
C ILE A 20 -0.59 -0.86 6.88
N GLU A 21 -1.65 -1.16 7.60
CA GLU A 21 -1.61 -1.93 8.82
C GLU A 21 -1.95 -3.39 8.51
N LEU A 22 -1.19 -4.30 9.12
CA LEU A 22 -1.28 -5.73 8.93
C LEU A 22 -1.51 -6.37 10.29
N THR A 23 -2.66 -7.01 10.47
CA THR A 23 -2.94 -7.84 11.64
C THR A 23 -2.67 -9.30 11.28
N ARG A 24 -2.00 -10.02 12.18
CA ARG A 24 -1.72 -11.44 12.03
C ARG A 24 -2.41 -12.23 13.13
N ASP A 25 -2.89 -13.41 12.77
CA ASP A 25 -3.45 -14.35 13.73
C ASP A 25 -2.34 -15.01 14.59
N GLU A 26 -2.75 -15.83 15.55
CA GLU A 26 -1.88 -16.64 16.40
C GLU A 26 -0.92 -17.55 15.61
N ASN A 27 -1.31 -17.95 14.39
CA ASN A 27 -0.53 -18.77 13.48
C ASN A 27 0.38 -17.94 12.54
N ARG A 28 0.52 -16.63 12.79
CA ARG A 28 1.28 -15.66 11.97
C ARG A 28 0.75 -15.50 10.55
N LYS A 29 -0.45 -15.97 10.24
CA LYS A 29 -1.12 -15.73 8.96
C LYS A 29 -1.70 -14.32 8.94
N ILE A 30 -1.90 -13.80 7.73
CA ILE A 30 -2.50 -12.48 7.56
C ILE A 30 -4.00 -12.61 7.85
N GLU A 31 -4.45 -12.00 8.95
CA GLU A 31 -5.85 -11.93 9.32
C GLU A 31 -6.53 -10.75 8.62
N LYS A 32 -5.88 -9.57 8.67
CA LYS A 32 -6.45 -8.33 8.16
C LYS A 32 -5.39 -7.43 7.56
N ILE A 33 -5.74 -6.76 6.46
CA ILE A 33 -4.94 -5.70 5.83
C ILE A 33 -5.82 -4.47 5.69
N GLN A 34 -5.35 -3.33 6.17
CA GLN A 34 -6.06 -2.06 6.05
C GLN A 34 -5.12 -0.98 5.55
N LEU A 35 -5.53 -0.25 4.51
CA LEU A 35 -4.86 0.98 4.09
C LEU A 35 -5.53 2.17 4.77
N PHE A 36 -4.77 2.91 5.56
CA PHE A 36 -5.19 4.17 6.15
C PHE A 36 -4.63 5.32 5.31
N THR A 37 -5.47 6.32 5.03
CA THR A 37 -5.02 7.59 4.47
C THR A 37 -4.30 8.43 5.53
N ARG A 38 -3.70 9.55 5.13
CA ARG A 38 -3.09 10.51 6.06
C ARG A 38 -4.06 10.98 7.16
N GLU A 39 -5.34 11.09 6.83
CA GLU A 39 -6.41 11.52 7.74
C GLU A 39 -6.98 10.38 8.61
N GLY A 40 -6.52 9.14 8.42
CA GLY A 40 -6.99 7.99 9.20
C GLY A 40 -8.21 7.27 8.61
N TRP A 41 -8.65 7.63 7.40
CA TRP A 41 -9.73 6.91 6.71
C TRP A 41 -9.25 5.56 6.19
N VAL A 42 -10.09 4.53 6.29
CA VAL A 42 -9.81 3.21 5.74
C VAL A 42 -10.20 3.17 4.26
N PHE A 43 -9.24 2.84 3.40
CA PHE A 43 -9.47 2.55 1.99
C PHE A 43 -9.78 1.06 1.79
N SER A 44 -10.94 0.77 1.21
CA SER A 44 -11.46 -0.59 1.00
C SER A 44 -10.87 -1.33 -0.20
N GLY A 45 -10.19 -0.63 -1.11
CA GLY A 45 -9.65 -1.24 -2.35
C GLY A 45 -8.30 -1.94 -2.21
N LEU A 46 -7.81 -2.17 -0.99
CA LEU A 46 -6.59 -2.94 -0.75
C LEU A 46 -6.93 -4.38 -0.40
N ASP A 47 -6.56 -5.31 -1.28
CA ASP A 47 -6.61 -6.74 -1.02
C ASP A 47 -5.21 -7.36 -0.78
N VAL A 48 -5.20 -8.63 -0.37
CA VAL A 48 -3.97 -9.40 -0.10
C VAL A 48 -3.11 -9.58 -1.36
N ILE A 49 -3.73 -9.66 -2.54
CA ILE A 49 -3.03 -9.88 -3.81
C ILE A 49 -2.27 -8.61 -4.20
N ALA A 50 -2.93 -7.46 -4.18
CA ALA A 50 -2.34 -6.14 -4.40
C ALA A 50 -1.22 -5.87 -3.39
N PHE A 51 -1.46 -6.13 -2.10
CA PHE A 51 -0.43 -6.01 -1.07
C PHE A 51 0.82 -6.85 -1.39
N ARG A 52 0.65 -8.13 -1.74
CA ARG A 52 1.77 -9.02 -2.11
C ARG A 52 2.50 -8.53 -3.36
N LYS A 53 1.78 -8.06 -4.39
CA LYS A 53 2.38 -7.51 -5.61
C LYS A 53 3.19 -6.24 -5.33
N LEU A 54 2.67 -5.31 -4.52
CA LEU A 54 3.38 -4.11 -4.11
C LEU A 54 4.66 -4.43 -3.33
N LYS A 55 4.59 -5.44 -2.44
CA LYS A 55 5.77 -5.94 -1.71
C LYS A 55 6.80 -6.58 -2.66
N GLN A 56 6.37 -7.41 -3.61
CA GLN A 56 7.26 -8.02 -4.62
C GLN A 56 7.98 -6.96 -5.47
N LYS A 57 7.28 -5.87 -5.81
CA LYS A 57 7.85 -4.71 -6.53
C LYS A 57 8.78 -3.84 -5.67
N LYS A 58 8.95 -4.16 -4.39
CA LYS A 58 9.65 -3.33 -3.39
C LYS A 58 9.07 -1.92 -3.25
N ALA A 59 7.80 -1.73 -3.61
CA ALA A 59 7.14 -0.42 -3.61
C ALA A 59 6.70 0.01 -2.20
N ILE A 60 6.57 -0.97 -1.30
CA ILE A 60 6.24 -0.76 0.11
C ILE A 60 7.19 -1.54 1.00
N LYS A 61 7.45 -1.03 2.21
CA LYS A 61 8.22 -1.73 3.24
C LYS A 61 7.66 -1.44 4.64
N SER A 62 7.85 -2.39 5.54
CA SER A 62 7.70 -2.21 6.99
C SER A 62 9.10 -2.22 7.61
N SER A 63 9.31 -1.42 8.66
CA SER A 63 10.59 -1.32 9.37
C SER A 63 10.34 -1.39 10.87
N GLY A 64 11.06 -2.26 11.59
CA GLY A 64 10.96 -2.36 13.05
C GLY A 64 9.56 -2.64 13.59
N GLY A 65 8.73 -3.41 12.88
CA GLY A 65 7.35 -3.73 13.30
C GLY A 65 6.31 -2.63 13.02
N HIS A 66 6.72 -1.50 12.45
CA HIS A 66 5.80 -0.41 12.10
C HIS A 66 4.93 -0.76 10.88
N PRO A 67 3.81 -0.04 10.68
CA PRO A 67 2.98 -0.15 9.47
C PRO A 67 3.79 -0.04 8.18
N TYR A 68 3.33 -0.71 7.13
CA TYR A 68 3.94 -0.62 5.81
C TYR A 68 3.75 0.78 5.22
N ARG A 69 4.83 1.36 4.71
CA ARG A 69 4.85 2.67 4.04
C ARG A 69 5.44 2.55 2.65
N ILE A 70 5.19 3.55 1.81
CA ILE A 70 5.82 3.66 0.49
C ILE A 70 7.34 3.77 0.62
N THR A 71 8.06 3.15 -0.32
CA THR A 71 9.52 3.27 -0.45
C THR A 71 9.87 4.32 -1.50
N GLU A 72 11.15 4.70 -1.60
CA GLU A 72 11.65 5.49 -2.73
C GLU A 72 11.36 4.81 -4.07
N ARG A 73 11.53 3.48 -4.15
CA ARG A 73 11.14 2.71 -5.33
C ARG A 73 9.65 2.82 -5.61
N GLY A 74 8.81 2.79 -4.57
CA GLY A 74 7.37 2.99 -4.69
C GLY A 74 7.02 4.37 -5.22
N LEU A 75 7.70 5.42 -4.77
CA LEU A 75 7.51 6.80 -5.26
C LEU A 75 7.85 6.91 -6.75
N VAL A 76 8.95 6.31 -7.21
CA VAL A 76 9.31 6.26 -8.64
C VAL A 76 8.24 5.54 -9.47
N LEU A 77 7.54 4.58 -8.87
CA LEU A 77 6.45 3.86 -9.52
C LEU A 77 5.14 4.64 -9.53
N VAL A 78 5.01 5.72 -8.74
CA VAL A 78 3.86 6.62 -8.80
C VAL A 78 3.94 7.43 -10.08
N ARG A 79 3.17 7.02 -11.09
CA ARG A 79 2.86 7.86 -12.25
C ARG A 79 2.00 9.06 -11.86
N SER A 80 2.11 10.16 -12.60
CA SER A 80 1.13 11.26 -12.52
C SER A 80 -0.26 10.69 -12.78
N GLN A 81 -1.22 10.94 -11.87
CA GLN A 81 -2.63 10.60 -12.07
C GLN A 81 -3.12 11.40 -13.29
N PRO A 82 -3.44 10.78 -14.43
CA PRO A 82 -3.88 11.51 -15.61
C PRO A 82 -5.36 11.95 -15.51
N ASP A 83 -5.97 11.84 -14.33
CA ASP A 83 -7.38 12.14 -14.13
C ASP A 83 -7.57 12.65 -12.69
N ASN A 84 -7.57 13.97 -12.55
CA ASN A 84 -8.04 14.70 -11.36
C ASN A 84 -9.18 15.64 -11.79
N ARG A 85 -10.13 15.12 -12.57
CA ARG A 85 -11.40 15.80 -12.87
C ARG A 85 -12.52 15.17 -12.07
#